data_AF-A0A9D8FZP5-F1
#
_entry.id   AF-A0A9D8FZP5-F1
#
_cell.length_a   1.000
_cell.length_b   1.000
_cell.length_c   1.000
_cell.angle_alpha   90.00
_cell.angle_beta   90.00
_cell.angle_gamma   90.00
#
_symmetry.space_group_name_H-M   'P 1'
#
loop_
_entity.id
_entity.type
_entity.pdbx_description
1 polymer ?
#
loop_
_entity_poly.entity_id
_entity_poly.type
_entity_poly.pdbx_seq_one_letter_code
_entity_poly.pdbx_strand_id
1 'polypeptide(L)'
;RGNATKYANVAIPELLQKMREHGAVRARLITKITGGAQMFTAGSAGKGFDTGARNAEAVKKVLADEAITIAAEDTGGNKGRTVRLHIGTGKISVKVVGGVSKEL
;
A
#
# COMPACT_ATOMS: atom_id res chain seq x y z
N ARG A 1 -16.39 17.62 2.70
CA ARG A 1 -14.95 17.85 2.37
C ARG A 1 -14.34 16.50 2.01
N GLY A 2 -13.77 16.34 0.82
CA GLY A 2 -13.21 15.05 0.37
C GLY A 2 -11.96 14.67 1.16
N ASN A 3 -11.85 13.42 1.59
CA ASN A 3 -10.67 12.90 2.29
C ASN A 3 -9.47 12.90 1.33
N ALA A 4 -8.61 13.91 1.43
CA ALA A 4 -7.40 14.04 0.60
C ALA A 4 -6.43 12.85 0.81
N THR A 5 -6.46 12.23 1.99
CA THR A 5 -5.71 11.02 2.36
C THR A 5 -6.09 9.75 1.57
N LYS A 6 -7.09 9.83 0.68
CA LYS A 6 -7.37 8.73 -0.26
C LYS A 6 -6.33 8.63 -1.40
N TYR A 7 -5.51 9.67 -1.60
CA TYR A 7 -4.51 9.72 -2.66
C TYR A 7 -3.09 9.57 -2.10
N ALA A 8 -2.27 8.75 -2.77
CA ALA A 8 -0.92 8.40 -2.32
C ALA A 8 -0.02 9.64 -2.11
N ASN A 9 -0.10 10.62 -3.01
CA ASN A 9 0.69 11.85 -2.97
C ASN A 9 0.38 12.76 -1.78
N VAL A 10 -0.74 12.53 -1.08
CA VAL A 10 -1.09 13.25 0.15
C VAL A 10 -0.89 12.34 1.36
N ALA A 11 -1.39 11.10 1.28
CA ALA A 11 -1.40 10.18 2.41
C ALA A 11 0.00 9.80 2.90
N ILE A 12 0.96 9.58 1.98
CA ILE A 12 2.31 9.13 2.33
C ILE A 12 3.11 10.26 3.01
N PRO A 13 3.22 11.48 2.44
CA PRO A 13 3.92 12.57 3.11
C PRO A 13 3.30 12.91 4.48
N GLU A 14 1.97 12.97 4.57
CA GLU A 14 1.28 13.26 5.82
C GLU A 14 1.54 12.18 6.89
N LEU A 15 1.54 10.91 6.51
CA LEU A 15 1.87 9.80 7.41
C LEU A 15 3.33 9.91 7.89
N LEU A 16 4.27 10.17 6.98
CA LEU A 16 5.67 10.31 7.33
C LEU A 16 5.89 11.47 8.30
N GLN A 17 5.27 12.62 8.04
CA GLN A 17 5.33 13.77 8.93
C GLN A 17 4.83 13.40 10.34
N LYS A 18 3.64 12.81 10.45
CA LYS A 18 3.08 12.38 11.73
C LYS A 18 3.99 11.38 12.45
N MET A 19 4.56 10.42 11.72
CA MET A 19 5.52 9.49 12.30
C MET A 19 6.75 10.21 12.85
N ARG A 20 7.27 11.27 12.19
CA ARG A 20 8.39 12.07 12.71
C ARG A 20 8.03 12.85 13.95
N GLU A 21 6.85 13.44 13.99
CA GLU A 21 6.32 14.14 15.17
C GLU A 21 6.24 13.20 16.39
N HIS A 22 5.99 11.91 16.15
CA HIS A 22 6.03 10.85 17.16
C HIS A 22 7.41 10.19 17.37
N GLY A 23 8.49 10.78 16.85
CA GLY A 23 9.87 10.36 17.11
C GLY A 23 10.40 9.26 16.18
N ALA A 24 9.70 8.89 15.12
CA ALA A 24 10.22 7.93 14.15
C ALA A 24 11.44 8.52 13.42
N VAL A 25 12.50 7.74 13.23
CA VAL A 25 13.70 8.15 12.47
C VAL A 25 13.64 7.65 11.03
N ARG A 26 13.90 8.50 10.04
CA ARG A 26 13.73 8.16 8.62
C ARG A 26 14.59 7.00 8.15
N ALA A 27 15.85 7.00 8.56
CA ALA A 27 16.77 5.92 8.28
C ALA A 27 16.38 4.57 8.92
N ARG A 28 15.44 4.56 9.88
CA ARG A 28 14.98 3.33 10.56
C ARG A 28 13.60 2.86 10.08
N LEU A 29 13.00 3.53 9.09
CA LEU A 29 11.73 3.08 8.54
C LEU A 29 11.93 1.85 7.67
N ILE A 30 11.05 0.88 7.87
CA ILE A 30 10.88 -0.27 6.98
C ILE A 30 9.56 -0.08 6.26
N THR A 31 9.62 0.07 4.94
CA THR A 31 8.42 0.30 4.12
C THR A 31 8.09 -0.96 3.33
N LYS A 32 6.84 -1.39 3.42
CA LYS A 32 6.33 -2.53 2.66
C LYS A 32 5.00 -2.15 2.02
N ILE A 33 4.75 -2.61 0.80
CA ILE A 33 3.52 -2.27 0.08
C ILE A 33 2.75 -3.54 -0.28
N THR A 34 1.42 -3.49 -0.13
CA THR A 34 0.54 -4.59 -0.51
C THR A 34 -0.82 -4.04 -0.95
N GLY A 35 -1.45 -4.67 -1.93
CA GLY A 35 -2.77 -4.27 -2.44
C GLY A 35 -2.79 -4.12 -3.96
N GLY A 36 -3.56 -3.18 -4.49
CA GLY A 36 -3.62 -2.93 -5.92
C GLY A 36 -4.21 -4.08 -6.74
N ALA A 37 -5.09 -4.90 -6.15
CA ALA A 37 -5.77 -5.98 -6.87
C ALA A 37 -6.82 -5.43 -7.84
N GLN A 38 -6.92 -6.04 -9.02
CA GLN A 38 -8.01 -5.83 -9.96
C GLN A 38 -9.09 -6.89 -9.73
N MET A 39 -10.00 -6.64 -8.79
CA MET A 39 -11.04 -7.62 -8.40
C MET A 39 -12.21 -7.72 -9.40
N PHE A 40 -12.35 -6.74 -10.30
CA PHE A 40 -13.44 -6.69 -11.28
C PHE A 40 -12.86 -6.69 -12.70
N THR A 41 -13.13 -7.76 -13.45
CA THR A 41 -12.82 -7.84 -14.89
C THR A 41 -13.98 -7.29 -15.71
N ALA A 42 -13.65 -6.62 -16.81
CA ALA A 42 -14.51 -5.75 -17.64
C ALA A 42 -15.72 -6.45 -18.31
N GLY A 43 -16.69 -6.91 -17.52
CA GLY A 43 -18.02 -7.33 -17.97
C GLY A 43 -19.14 -6.32 -17.66
N SER A 44 -18.89 -5.31 -16.81
CA SER A 44 -19.91 -4.32 -16.40
C SER A 44 -19.46 -2.85 -16.47
N ALA A 45 -18.19 -2.58 -16.78
CA ALA A 45 -17.68 -1.25 -17.13
C ALA A 45 -16.36 -1.42 -17.89
N GLY A 46 -16.19 -0.68 -18.97
CA GLY A 46 -15.25 -0.97 -20.06
C GLY A 46 -13.77 -1.18 -19.70
N LYS A 47 -13.07 -1.80 -20.67
CA LYS A 47 -11.61 -1.85 -20.80
C LYS A 47 -11.01 -0.46 -20.51
N GLY A 48 -10.37 -0.21 -19.36
CA GLY A 48 -9.69 1.08 -19.17
C GLY A 48 -9.18 1.45 -17.78
N PHE A 49 -9.59 0.78 -16.71
CA PHE A 49 -9.20 1.22 -15.37
C PHE A 49 -8.68 0.06 -14.51
N ASP A 50 -7.44 -0.34 -14.78
CA ASP A 50 -6.62 -1.02 -13.76
C ASP A 50 -6.20 0.00 -12.68
N THR A 51 -7.20 0.41 -11.90
CA THR A 51 -7.02 1.30 -10.75
C THR A 51 -6.06 0.69 -9.73
N GLY A 52 -6.01 -0.65 -9.66
CA GLY A 52 -5.11 -1.39 -8.79
C GLY A 52 -3.65 -1.12 -9.13
N ALA A 53 -3.25 -1.36 -10.38
CA ALA A 53 -1.90 -1.09 -10.86
C ALA A 53 -1.54 0.39 -10.76
N ARG A 54 -2.43 1.30 -11.17
CA ARG A 54 -2.19 2.76 -11.07
C ARG A 54 -1.96 3.21 -9.63
N ASN A 55 -2.71 2.65 -8.68
CA ASN A 55 -2.51 2.96 -7.27
C ASN A 55 -1.15 2.45 -6.78
N ALA A 56 -0.75 1.24 -7.17
CA ALA A 56 0.56 0.69 -6.82
C ALA A 56 1.70 1.55 -7.41
N GLU A 57 1.60 1.96 -8.67
CA GLU A 57 2.54 2.86 -9.33
C GLU A 57 2.61 4.24 -8.65
N ALA A 58 1.46 4.84 -8.32
CA ALA A 58 1.42 6.12 -7.64
C ALA A 58 2.08 6.07 -6.26
N VAL A 59 1.85 4.99 -5.49
CA VAL A 59 2.52 4.77 -4.21
C VAL A 59 4.03 4.63 -4.39
N LYS A 60 4.48 3.81 -5.36
CA LYS A 60 5.91 3.65 -5.66
C LYS A 60 6.58 4.96 -6.02
N LYS A 61 5.94 5.76 -6.88
CA LYS A 61 6.45 7.07 -7.29
C LYS A 61 6.61 7.99 -6.09
N VAL A 62 5.59 8.12 -5.26
CA VAL A 62 5.64 9.00 -4.08
C VAL A 62 6.69 8.53 -3.08
N LEU A 63 6.82 7.22 -2.87
CA LEU A 63 7.90 6.68 -2.02
C LEU A 63 9.29 6.99 -2.58
N ALA A 64 9.47 6.93 -3.91
CA ALA A 64 10.72 7.30 -4.56
C ALA A 64 11.02 8.80 -4.43
N ASP A 65 10.01 9.66 -4.63
CA ASP A 65 10.11 11.12 -4.43
C ASP A 65 10.47 11.44 -2.97
N GLU A 66 9.93 10.67 -2.03
CA GLU A 66 10.25 10.70 -0.59
C GLU A 66 11.51 9.89 -0.24
N ALA A 67 12.35 9.51 -1.20
CA ALA A 67 13.60 8.76 -1.01
C ALA A 67 13.50 7.58 -0.01
N ILE A 68 12.38 6.84 -0.06
CA ILE A 68 12.10 5.68 0.77
C ILE A 68 12.18 4.41 -0.07
N THR A 69 13.04 3.50 0.35
CA THR A 69 13.16 2.18 -0.28
C THR A 69 12.05 1.25 0.19
N ILE A 70 11.52 0.45 -0.73
CA ILE A 70 10.54 -0.60 -0.44
C ILE A 70 11.31 -1.87 -0.07
N ALA A 71 11.11 -2.35 1.15
CA ALA A 71 11.73 -3.58 1.65
C ALA A 71 11.04 -4.84 1.13
N ALA A 72 9.72 -4.78 0.90
CA ALA A 72 8.95 -5.89 0.34
C ALA A 72 7.65 -5.40 -0.31
N GLU A 73 7.20 -6.13 -1.32
CA GLU A 73 6.03 -5.78 -2.13
C GLU A 73 5.15 -7.01 -2.43
N ASP A 74 3.84 -6.87 -2.27
CA ASP A 74 2.82 -7.83 -2.72
C ASP A 74 1.63 -7.08 -3.33
N THR A 75 1.80 -6.58 -4.55
CA THR A 75 0.79 -5.81 -5.29
C THR A 75 0.18 -6.61 -6.45
N GLY A 76 -0.87 -6.08 -7.07
CA GLY A 76 -1.51 -6.70 -8.24
C GLY A 76 -2.43 -7.86 -7.88
N GLY A 77 -2.67 -8.81 -8.79
CA GLY A 77 -3.58 -9.94 -8.60
C GLY A 77 -5.06 -9.58 -8.76
N ASN A 78 -5.94 -10.58 -8.65
CA ASN A 78 -7.37 -10.45 -8.96
C ASN A 78 -8.31 -10.72 -7.78
N LYS A 79 -7.76 -10.85 -6.57
CA LYS A 79 -8.51 -11.14 -5.34
C LYS A 79 -8.22 -10.12 -4.27
N GLY A 80 -9.25 -9.84 -3.46
CA GLY A 80 -9.13 -9.05 -2.25
C GLY A 80 -8.20 -9.71 -1.24
N ARG A 81 -7.57 -8.89 -0.40
CA ARG A 81 -6.71 -9.36 0.69
C ARG A 81 -6.94 -8.58 1.95
N THR A 82 -6.77 -9.24 3.08
CA THR A 82 -6.72 -8.64 4.41
C THR A 82 -5.27 -8.47 4.81
N VAL A 83 -4.90 -7.26 5.22
CA VAL A 83 -3.55 -6.91 5.68
C VAL A 83 -3.60 -6.69 7.19
N ARG A 84 -2.65 -7.26 7.93
CA ARG A 84 -2.49 -7.01 9.37
C ARG A 84 -1.06 -6.59 9.66
N LEU A 85 -0.90 -5.47 10.35
CA LEU A 85 0.38 -5.01 10.88
C LEU A 85 0.45 -5.36 12.36
N HIS A 86 1.44 -6.15 12.73
CA HIS A 86 1.71 -6.50 14.12
C HIS A 86 2.66 -5.45 14.73
N ILE A 87 2.09 -4.47 15.46
CA ILE A 87 2.84 -3.31 15.98
C ILE A 87 4.04 -3.71 16.85
N GLY A 88 3.91 -4.74 17.69
CA GLY A 88 4.99 -5.18 18.58
C GLY A 88 6.19 -5.80 17.86
N THR A 89 6.02 -6.29 16.62
CA THR A 89 7.09 -6.98 15.88
C THR A 89 7.42 -6.33 14.53
N GLY A 90 6.59 -5.39 14.06
CA GLY A 90 6.67 -4.82 12.72
C GLY A 90 6.32 -5.80 11.59
N LYS A 91 5.88 -7.03 11.90
CA LYS A 91 5.52 -8.05 10.90
C LYS A 91 4.23 -7.68 10.19
N ILE A 92 4.17 -7.92 8.88
CA ILE A 92 2.96 -7.74 8.08
C ILE A 92 2.49 -9.11 7.62
N SER A 93 1.24 -9.43 7.89
CA SER A 93 0.58 -10.63 7.34
C SER A 93 -0.48 -10.24 6.32
N VAL A 94 -0.48 -10.94 5.19
CA VAL A 94 -1.40 -10.75 4.08
C VAL A 94 -2.15 -12.04 3.83
N LYS A 95 -3.49 -11.98 3.92
CA LYS A 95 -4.38 -13.11 3.64
C LYS A 95 -5.25 -12.80 2.44
N VAL A 96 -5.07 -13.54 1.36
CA VAL A 96 -5.95 -13.46 0.18
C VAL A 96 -7.29 -14.16 0.49
N VAL A 97 -8.39 -13.65 -0.06
CA VAL A 97 -9.72 -14.28 0.10
C VAL A 97 -9.67 -15.73 -0.39
N GLY A 98 -10.08 -16.66 0.48
CA GLY A 98 -10.04 -18.11 0.22
C GLY A 98 -8.64 -18.73 0.25
N GLY A 99 -7.60 -17.96 0.62
CA GLY A 99 -6.22 -18.43 0.69
C GLY A 99 -5.65 -18.50 2.10
N VAL A 100 -4.39 -18.93 2.19
CA VAL A 100 -3.59 -18.93 3.41
C VAL A 100 -2.99 -17.55 3.68
N SER A 101 -2.71 -17.27 4.95
CA SER A 101 -1.99 -16.05 5.35
C SER A 101 -0.50 -16.22 5.09
N LYS A 102 0.13 -15.23 4.45
CA LYS A 102 1.58 -15.16 4.26
C LYS A 102 2.17 -13.96 5.01
N GLU A 103 3.40 -14.08 5.49
CA GLU A 103 4.16 -12.95 6.01
C GLU A 103 4.87 -12.23 4.85
N LEU A 104 4.91 -10.91 4.94
CA LEU A 104 5.47 -10.01 3.94
C LEU A 104 6.58 -9.19 4.61
#